data_AF-A0A2V9LL94-F1
#
_entry.id   AF-A0A2V9LL94-F1
#
_cell.length_a   1.000
_cell.length_b   1.000
_cell.length_c   1.000
_cell.angle_alpha   90.00
_cell.angle_beta   90.00
_cell.angle_gamma   90.00
#
_symmetry.space_group_name_H-M   'P 1'
#
loop_
_entity.id
_entity.type
_entity.pdbx_description
1 polymer ?
#
loop_
_entity_poly.entity_id
_entity_poly.type
_entity_poly.pdbx_seq_one_letter_code
_entity_poly.pdbx_strand_id
1 'polypeptide(L)'
;MSRSTSRPPVTRPSTSQPGGDALLHDVTVLVIFVEGEKAALALTALAERAGRKWLVVGLGGCWGWRAKTGSERTADGSRFPVTGPHPDFDMLALKGRVAMIVFDSNAASNPMVGKAEREFARLLQERGAKVRIARIPQIPEVNGPDDYLAAFGDEATLRILDGATAPGGPCVNPWDAARDITSFLNERDTDMEVLERRVLEREAVTEAFSTRGIGKSEWGTELAVRQAKAGRRVPYLDRAAELARRRDLETAYNRIP
;
A
#
# COMPACT_ATOMS: atom_id res chain seq x y z
N MET A 1 -51.58 -27.45 -11.84
CA MET A 1 -50.75 -26.72 -12.82
C MET A 1 -50.08 -25.55 -12.12
N SER A 2 -48.78 -25.64 -11.84
CA SER A 2 -47.97 -24.51 -11.34
C SER A 2 -46.64 -24.55 -12.09
N ARG A 3 -46.44 -23.61 -13.02
CA ARG A 3 -45.20 -23.51 -13.80
C ARG A 3 -44.20 -22.71 -12.97
N SER A 4 -43.24 -23.42 -12.39
CA SER A 4 -42.03 -22.83 -11.80
C SER A 4 -41.20 -22.21 -12.92
N THR A 5 -41.14 -20.89 -13.00
CA THR A 5 -40.28 -20.15 -13.93
C THR A 5 -38.91 -19.95 -13.29
N SER A 6 -38.06 -20.98 -13.36
CA SER A 6 -36.64 -20.81 -13.06
C SER A 6 -36.02 -19.92 -14.14
N ARG A 7 -35.58 -18.72 -13.74
CA ARG A 7 -34.83 -17.80 -14.59
C ARG A 7 -33.51 -18.50 -15.01
N PRO A 8 -33.17 -18.58 -16.31
CA PRO A 8 -31.93 -19.22 -16.72
C PRO A 8 -30.72 -18.46 -16.14
N PRO A 9 -29.62 -19.16 -15.83
CA PRO A 9 -28.42 -18.51 -15.32
C PRO A 9 -27.94 -17.47 -16.33
N VAL A 10 -27.74 -16.24 -15.86
CA VAL A 10 -27.05 -15.20 -16.63
C VAL A 10 -25.60 -15.65 -16.75
N THR A 11 -25.23 -16.24 -17.89
CA THR A 11 -23.85 -16.35 -18.31
C THR A 11 -23.36 -14.94 -18.60
N ARG A 12 -22.57 -14.36 -17.68
CA ARG A 12 -21.78 -13.17 -18.01
C ARG A 12 -20.86 -13.56 -19.17
N PRO A 13 -20.81 -12.78 -20.26
CA PRO A 13 -19.80 -13.02 -21.29
C PRO A 13 -18.43 -12.85 -20.63
N SER A 14 -17.71 -13.97 -20.52
CA SER A 14 -16.29 -13.99 -20.25
C SER A 14 -15.61 -13.19 -21.37
N THR A 15 -14.98 -12.06 -21.02
CA THR A 15 -14.13 -11.29 -21.93
C THR A 15 -12.79 -11.99 -22.19
N SER A 16 -12.72 -13.32 -22.05
CA SER A 16 -11.52 -14.09 -22.36
C SER A 16 -11.19 -13.95 -23.84
N GLN A 17 -10.04 -13.34 -24.13
CA GLN A 17 -9.45 -13.34 -25.46
C GLN A 17 -9.34 -14.78 -26.00
N PRO A 18 -9.55 -15.01 -27.30
CA PRO A 18 -9.24 -16.30 -27.92
C PRO A 18 -7.75 -16.63 -27.69
N GLY A 19 -7.46 -17.74 -27.00
CA GLY A 19 -6.10 -18.14 -26.62
C GLY A 19 -5.65 -17.74 -25.21
N GLY A 20 -6.53 -17.14 -24.39
CA GLY A 20 -6.24 -16.69 -23.03
C GLY A 20 -5.70 -17.79 -22.09
N ASP A 21 -6.21 -19.01 -22.20
CA ASP A 21 -5.79 -20.15 -21.37
C ASP A 21 -4.30 -20.47 -21.50
N ALA A 22 -3.73 -20.30 -22.69
CA ALA A 22 -2.29 -20.50 -22.90
C ALA A 22 -1.46 -19.43 -22.17
N LEU A 23 -1.95 -18.19 -22.10
CA LEU A 23 -1.25 -17.08 -21.43
C LEU A 23 -1.33 -17.17 -19.89
N LEU A 24 -2.34 -17.84 -19.35
CA LEU A 24 -2.47 -18.05 -17.90
C LEU A 24 -1.33 -18.91 -17.35
N HIS A 25 -0.86 -19.88 -18.12
CA HIS A 25 0.18 -20.83 -17.72
C HIS A 25 1.57 -20.52 -18.28
N ASP A 26 1.67 -19.64 -19.30
CA ASP A 26 2.94 -19.19 -19.87
C ASP A 26 3.66 -18.20 -18.93
N VAL A 27 4.54 -18.71 -18.08
CA VAL A 27 5.33 -17.91 -17.12
C VAL A 27 6.35 -16.98 -17.78
N THR A 28 6.59 -17.11 -19.09
CA THR A 28 7.50 -16.22 -19.84
C THR A 28 6.81 -14.92 -20.25
N VAL A 29 5.47 -14.93 -20.31
CA VAL A 29 4.66 -13.76 -20.64
C VAL A 29 4.49 -12.88 -19.40
N LEU A 30 4.78 -11.59 -19.56
CA LEU A 30 4.49 -10.59 -18.53
C LEU A 30 2.98 -10.58 -18.22
N VAL A 31 2.63 -10.69 -16.93
CA VAL A 31 1.27 -10.38 -16.47
C VAL A 31 1.24 -8.96 -15.88
N ILE A 32 0.25 -8.17 -16.30
CA ILE A 32 0.05 -6.79 -15.86
C ILE A 32 -1.31 -6.71 -15.15
N PHE A 33 -1.31 -6.25 -13.89
CA PHE A 33 -2.51 -6.02 -13.12
C PHE A 33 -2.83 -4.53 -13.07
N VAL A 34 -4.06 -4.19 -13.44
CA VAL A 34 -4.59 -2.82 -13.45
C VAL A 34 -5.87 -2.74 -12.63
N GLU A 35 -6.22 -1.54 -12.20
CA GLU A 35 -7.40 -1.32 -11.34
C GLU A 35 -8.72 -1.61 -12.08
N GLY A 36 -8.88 -1.11 -13.31
CA GLY A 36 -10.14 -1.18 -14.05
C GLY A 36 -10.06 -1.90 -15.41
N GLU A 37 -11.22 -2.29 -15.94
CA GLU A 37 -11.36 -2.99 -17.21
C GLU A 37 -11.00 -2.10 -18.41
N LYS A 38 -11.22 -0.78 -18.32
CA LYS A 38 -10.80 0.17 -19.37
C LYS A 38 -9.29 0.20 -19.54
N ALA A 39 -8.56 0.33 -18.43
CA ALA A 39 -7.11 0.16 -18.38
C ALA A 39 -6.67 -1.19 -18.96
N ALA A 40 -7.38 -2.28 -18.64
CA ALA A 40 -7.02 -3.61 -19.13
C ALA A 40 -7.13 -3.70 -20.65
N LEU A 41 -8.23 -3.20 -21.21
CA LEU A 41 -8.45 -3.15 -22.66
C LEU A 41 -7.45 -2.22 -23.35
N ALA A 42 -7.19 -1.05 -22.77
CA ALA A 42 -6.26 -0.06 -23.31
C ALA A 42 -4.83 -0.63 -23.42
N LEU A 43 -4.33 -1.26 -22.35
CA LEU A 43 -2.99 -1.87 -22.35
C LEU A 43 -2.93 -3.15 -23.20
N THR A 44 -4.02 -3.89 -23.33
CA THR A 44 -4.09 -5.04 -24.26
C THR A 44 -3.95 -4.56 -25.71
N ALA A 45 -4.68 -3.51 -26.09
CA ALA A 45 -4.57 -2.91 -27.41
C ALA A 45 -3.17 -2.30 -27.65
N LEU A 46 -2.55 -1.70 -26.62
CA LEU A 46 -1.16 -1.25 -26.69
C LEU A 46 -0.20 -2.41 -26.93
N ALA A 47 -0.38 -3.55 -26.25
CA ALA A 47 0.44 -4.74 -26.44
C ALA A 47 0.41 -5.20 -27.91
N GLU A 48 -0.78 -5.27 -28.49
CA GLU A 48 -0.98 -5.64 -29.91
C GLU A 48 -0.27 -4.66 -30.85
N ARG A 49 -0.47 -3.34 -30.67
CA ARG A 49 0.19 -2.31 -31.50
C ARG A 49 1.71 -2.32 -31.37
N ALA A 50 2.22 -2.62 -30.18
CA ALA A 50 3.66 -2.70 -29.90
C ALA A 50 4.29 -4.05 -30.27
N GLY A 51 3.50 -5.02 -30.77
CA GLY A 51 3.98 -6.38 -31.05
C GLY A 51 4.45 -7.13 -29.79
N ARG A 52 3.93 -6.76 -28.61
CA ARG A 52 4.28 -7.35 -27.32
C ARG A 52 3.20 -8.35 -26.90
N LYS A 53 3.65 -9.45 -26.30
CA LYS A 53 2.76 -10.47 -25.74
C LYS A 53 2.64 -10.24 -24.23
N TRP A 54 1.50 -9.72 -23.80
CA TRP A 54 1.18 -9.48 -22.38
C TRP A 54 -0.15 -10.15 -22.01
N LEU A 55 -0.27 -10.54 -20.75
CA LEU A 55 -1.55 -10.88 -20.13
C LEU A 55 -1.97 -9.71 -19.24
N VAL A 56 -3.03 -8.98 -19.60
CA VAL A 56 -3.51 -7.84 -18.80
C VAL A 56 -4.77 -8.24 -18.04
N VAL A 57 -4.78 -8.00 -16.73
CA VAL A 57 -5.86 -8.40 -15.82
C VAL A 57 -6.37 -7.16 -15.08
N GLY A 58 -7.65 -6.84 -15.29
CA GLY A 58 -8.37 -5.83 -14.51
C GLY A 58 -8.88 -6.41 -13.20
N LEU A 59 -8.64 -5.74 -12.08
CA LEU A 59 -9.01 -6.22 -10.74
C LEU A 59 -10.42 -5.78 -10.31
N GLY A 60 -10.99 -4.72 -10.89
CA GLY A 60 -12.25 -4.13 -10.45
C GLY A 60 -12.09 -3.28 -9.18
N GLY A 61 -10.97 -2.57 -9.05
CA GLY A 61 -10.60 -1.77 -7.88
C GLY A 61 -9.25 -2.20 -7.27
N CYS A 62 -8.57 -1.30 -6.56
CA CYS A 62 -7.29 -1.59 -5.90
C CYS A 62 -7.36 -2.74 -4.86
N TRP A 63 -8.54 -3.04 -4.31
CA TRP A 63 -8.81 -4.19 -3.43
C TRP A 63 -9.53 -5.35 -4.12
N GLY A 64 -9.82 -5.24 -5.43
CA GLY A 64 -10.60 -6.23 -6.17
C GLY A 64 -9.94 -7.61 -6.30
N TRP A 65 -8.65 -7.71 -5.98
CA TRP A 65 -7.95 -8.98 -5.82
C TRP A 65 -8.42 -9.80 -4.59
N ARG A 66 -9.19 -9.20 -3.67
CA ARG A 66 -9.80 -9.88 -2.51
C ARG A 66 -11.22 -10.31 -2.82
N ALA A 67 -11.56 -11.53 -2.40
CA ALA A 67 -12.90 -12.06 -2.41
C ALA A 67 -13.33 -12.49 -1.01
N LYS A 68 -14.64 -12.64 -0.80
CA LYS A 68 -15.17 -13.33 0.37
C LYS A 68 -14.85 -14.83 0.23
N THR A 69 -13.95 -15.33 1.07
CA THR A 69 -13.49 -16.72 1.06
C THR A 69 -14.22 -17.59 2.08
N GLY A 70 -14.96 -16.98 3.01
CA GLY A 70 -15.77 -17.73 3.98
C GLY A 70 -16.60 -16.85 4.89
N SER A 71 -17.14 -17.46 5.95
CA SER A 71 -17.70 -16.74 7.09
C SER A 71 -17.32 -17.46 8.37
N GLU A 72 -16.77 -16.72 9.33
CA GLU A 72 -16.50 -17.23 10.67
C GLU A 72 -17.65 -16.87 11.61
N ARG A 73 -17.81 -17.66 12.67
CA ARG A 73 -18.79 -17.41 13.73
C ARG A 73 -18.09 -16.77 14.93
N THR A 74 -18.62 -15.65 15.38
CA THR A 74 -18.19 -15.01 16.62
C THR A 74 -18.79 -15.75 17.82
N ALA A 75 -18.25 -15.52 19.02
CA ALA A 75 -18.71 -16.14 20.26
C ALA A 75 -20.19 -15.84 20.59
N ASP A 76 -20.74 -14.75 20.05
CA ASP A 76 -22.15 -14.34 20.19
C ASP A 76 -23.08 -14.97 19.14
N GLY A 77 -22.57 -15.83 18.24
CA GLY A 77 -23.34 -16.48 17.19
C GLY A 77 -23.51 -15.66 15.90
N SER A 78 -23.03 -14.41 15.86
CA SER A 78 -22.98 -13.61 14.64
C SER A 78 -21.98 -14.17 13.63
N ARG A 79 -22.18 -13.88 12.34
CA ARG A 79 -21.28 -14.31 11.25
C ARG A 79 -20.58 -13.10 10.65
N PHE A 80 -19.26 -13.13 10.57
CA PHE A 80 -18.48 -12.12 9.86
C PHE A 80 -17.83 -12.72 8.61
N PRO A 81 -17.79 -11.97 7.49
CA PRO A 81 -17.17 -12.43 6.26
C PRO A 81 -15.65 -12.51 6.44
N VAL A 82 -15.07 -13.68 6.12
CA VAL A 82 -13.63 -13.82 5.96
C VAL A 82 -13.29 -13.43 4.53
N THR A 83 -12.29 -12.57 4.36
CA THR A 83 -11.82 -12.14 3.04
C THR A 83 -10.39 -12.63 2.82
N GLY A 84 -10.12 -13.09 1.61
CA GLY A 84 -8.81 -13.57 1.19
C GLY A 84 -8.60 -13.34 -0.30
N PRO A 85 -7.50 -13.84 -0.88
CA PRO A 85 -7.25 -13.77 -2.31
C PRO A 85 -8.42 -14.36 -3.12
N HIS A 86 -8.74 -13.75 -4.26
CA HIS A 86 -9.72 -14.32 -5.18
C HIS A 86 -9.26 -15.72 -5.66
N PRO A 87 -10.14 -16.75 -5.70
CA PRO A 87 -9.76 -18.11 -6.15
C PRO A 87 -9.16 -18.16 -7.55
N ASP A 88 -9.59 -17.28 -8.46
CA ASP A 88 -9.06 -17.21 -9.83
C ASP A 88 -7.53 -17.00 -9.90
N PHE A 89 -6.90 -16.49 -8.84
CA PHE A 89 -5.43 -16.42 -8.80
C PHE A 89 -4.77 -17.81 -8.77
N ASP A 90 -5.49 -18.88 -8.41
CA ASP A 90 -4.97 -20.24 -8.45
C ASP A 90 -4.95 -20.80 -9.89
N MET A 91 -5.68 -20.18 -10.82
CA MET A 91 -5.60 -20.49 -12.25
C MET A 91 -4.37 -19.86 -12.93
N LEU A 92 -3.74 -18.87 -12.28
CA LEU A 92 -2.65 -18.10 -12.84
C LEU A 92 -1.29 -18.65 -12.39
N ALA A 93 -0.46 -19.12 -13.34
CA ALA A 93 0.90 -19.56 -13.03
C ALA A 93 1.79 -18.35 -12.69
N LEU A 94 2.05 -18.13 -11.40
CA LEU A 94 2.81 -16.99 -10.88
C LEU A 94 4.27 -17.31 -10.55
N LYS A 95 4.59 -18.55 -10.19
CA LYS A 95 5.94 -18.93 -9.75
C LYS A 95 6.97 -18.69 -10.85
N GLY A 96 7.93 -17.81 -10.60
CA GLY A 96 8.99 -17.41 -11.55
C GLY A 96 8.54 -16.39 -12.61
N ARG A 97 7.24 -16.13 -12.75
CA ARG A 97 6.65 -15.19 -13.70
C ARG A 97 6.89 -13.74 -13.25
N VAL A 98 7.13 -12.84 -14.20
CA VAL A 98 7.14 -11.39 -13.91
C VAL A 98 5.70 -10.90 -13.82
N ALA A 99 5.35 -10.30 -12.68
CA ALA A 99 4.04 -9.73 -12.43
C ALA A 99 4.16 -8.22 -12.17
N MET A 100 3.57 -7.40 -13.03
CA MET A 100 3.62 -5.95 -12.92
C MET A 100 2.30 -5.41 -12.38
N ILE A 101 2.37 -4.51 -11.40
CA ILE A 101 1.23 -3.78 -10.88
C ILE A 101 1.27 -2.36 -11.44
N VAL A 102 0.15 -1.90 -12.01
CA VAL A 102 -0.03 -0.57 -12.58
C VAL A 102 -1.36 0.00 -12.08
N PHE A 103 -1.33 0.53 -10.86
CA PHE A 103 -2.49 1.19 -10.26
C PHE A 103 -2.53 2.68 -10.65
N ASP A 104 -3.69 3.29 -10.47
CA ASP A 104 -3.95 4.69 -10.77
C ASP A 104 -2.96 5.63 -10.06
N SER A 105 -2.74 6.82 -10.61
CA SER A 105 -1.77 7.80 -10.11
C SER A 105 -2.08 8.28 -8.68
N ASN A 106 -3.32 8.14 -8.23
CA ASN A 106 -3.75 8.38 -6.85
C ASN A 106 -3.22 7.33 -5.84
N ALA A 107 -2.68 6.20 -6.31
CA ALA A 107 -2.17 5.12 -5.47
C ALA A 107 -1.00 5.56 -4.58
N ALA A 108 -0.19 6.51 -5.05
CA ALA A 108 0.95 7.04 -4.31
C ALA A 108 0.54 7.99 -3.18
N SER A 109 -0.59 8.71 -3.32
CA SER A 109 -1.05 9.72 -2.35
C SER A 109 -2.15 9.21 -1.43
N ASN A 110 -2.85 8.13 -1.77
CA ASN A 110 -3.89 7.53 -0.94
C ASN A 110 -3.33 6.37 -0.08
N PRO A 111 -3.24 6.52 1.26
CA PRO A 111 -2.72 5.47 2.15
C PRO A 111 -3.46 4.13 2.02
N MET A 112 -4.75 4.16 1.70
CA MET A 112 -5.56 2.96 1.50
C MET A 112 -5.13 2.20 0.24
N VAL A 113 -4.90 2.91 -0.86
CA VAL A 113 -4.46 2.32 -2.12
C VAL A 113 -3.01 1.83 -2.02
N GLY A 114 -2.14 2.61 -1.38
CA GLY A 114 -0.78 2.17 -1.09
C GLY A 114 -0.74 0.93 -0.19
N LYS A 115 -1.68 0.77 0.75
CA LYS A 115 -1.83 -0.46 1.53
C LYS A 115 -2.30 -1.63 0.66
N ALA A 116 -3.32 -1.41 -0.18
CA ALA A 116 -3.85 -2.42 -1.09
C ALA A 116 -2.76 -2.96 -2.03
N GLU A 117 -1.95 -2.07 -2.60
CA GLU A 117 -0.84 -2.44 -3.48
C GLU A 117 0.25 -3.21 -2.74
N ARG A 118 0.67 -2.78 -1.54
CA ARG A 118 1.68 -3.49 -0.75
C ARG A 118 1.22 -4.91 -0.38
N GLU A 119 -0.03 -5.05 0.04
CA GLU A 119 -0.60 -6.37 0.36
C GLU A 119 -0.72 -7.24 -0.91
N PHE A 120 -1.09 -6.65 -2.04
CA PHE A 120 -1.18 -7.38 -3.30
C PHE A 120 0.20 -7.81 -3.83
N ALA A 121 1.19 -6.92 -3.79
CA ALA A 121 2.57 -7.23 -4.13
C ALA A 121 3.12 -8.38 -3.27
N ARG A 122 2.85 -8.34 -1.96
CA ARG A 122 3.21 -9.40 -1.02
C ARG A 122 2.55 -10.73 -1.40
N LEU A 123 1.25 -10.75 -1.69
CA LEU A 123 0.54 -11.95 -2.13
C LEU A 123 1.18 -12.56 -3.39
N LEU A 124 1.50 -11.73 -4.39
CA LEU A 124 2.14 -12.18 -5.62
C LEU A 124 3.56 -12.74 -5.36
N GLN A 125 4.33 -12.09 -4.48
CA GLN A 125 5.66 -12.56 -4.05
C GLN A 125 5.57 -13.89 -3.29
N GLU A 126 4.61 -14.05 -2.38
CA GLU A 126 4.36 -15.30 -1.65
C GLU A 126 3.99 -16.44 -2.60
N ARG A 127 3.31 -16.13 -3.71
CA ARG A 127 3.05 -17.07 -4.81
C ARG A 127 4.23 -17.25 -5.80
N GLY A 128 5.39 -16.66 -5.49
CA GLY A 128 6.64 -16.86 -6.22
C GLY A 128 6.83 -15.97 -7.46
N ALA A 129 6.02 -14.93 -7.64
CA ALA A 129 6.17 -13.99 -8.75
C ALA A 129 7.33 -13.01 -8.53
N LYS A 130 7.98 -12.61 -9.63
CA LYS A 130 8.93 -11.49 -9.67
C LYS A 130 8.15 -10.20 -9.85
N VAL A 131 7.74 -9.60 -8.75
CA VAL A 131 6.85 -8.43 -8.80
C VAL A 131 7.59 -7.18 -9.26
N ARG A 132 6.91 -6.36 -10.06
CA ARG A 132 7.31 -5.03 -10.53
C ARG A 132 6.18 -4.03 -10.31
N ILE A 133 6.49 -2.77 -10.11
CA ILE A 133 5.52 -1.68 -9.98
C ILE A 133 5.85 -0.61 -11.00
N ALA A 134 4.91 -0.30 -11.89
CA ALA A 134 4.97 0.85 -12.77
C ALA A 134 4.12 1.97 -12.19
N ARG A 135 4.67 3.19 -12.16
CA ARG A 135 4.00 4.36 -11.58
C ARG A 135 3.50 5.29 -12.67
N ILE A 136 2.19 5.46 -12.74
CA ILE A 136 1.58 6.51 -13.56
C ILE A 136 1.88 7.87 -12.90
N PRO A 137 2.51 8.82 -13.60
CA PRO A 137 2.76 10.16 -13.07
C PRO A 137 1.45 10.85 -12.66
N GLN A 138 1.49 11.62 -11.58
CA GLN A 138 0.37 12.49 -11.21
C GLN A 138 0.33 13.69 -12.13
N ILE A 139 -0.65 13.71 -13.02
CA ILE A 139 -0.89 14.79 -13.99
C ILE A 139 -2.38 15.15 -13.87
N PRO A 140 -2.76 16.44 -13.94
CA PRO A 140 -4.16 16.83 -13.96
C PRO A 140 -4.95 16.07 -15.02
N GLU A 141 -6.14 15.59 -14.66
CA GLU A 141 -7.06 14.85 -15.55
C GLU A 141 -6.58 13.46 -16.02
N VAL A 142 -5.41 13.00 -15.58
CA VAL A 142 -4.88 11.67 -15.90
C VAL A 142 -4.83 10.82 -14.63
N ASN A 143 -5.76 9.87 -14.53
CA ASN A 143 -5.88 9.01 -13.35
C ASN A 143 -5.23 7.65 -13.61
N GLY A 144 -5.68 6.94 -14.65
CA GLY A 144 -5.24 5.57 -14.93
C GLY A 144 -4.20 5.45 -16.06
N PRO A 145 -3.70 4.23 -16.30
CA PRO A 145 -2.87 3.94 -17.47
C PRO A 145 -3.62 4.10 -18.81
N ASP A 146 -4.94 3.95 -18.82
CA ASP A 146 -5.79 4.25 -19.99
C ASP A 146 -5.84 5.75 -20.30
N ASP A 147 -6.04 6.59 -19.28
CA ASP A 147 -6.00 8.05 -19.46
C ASP A 147 -4.61 8.50 -19.92
N TYR A 148 -3.56 7.92 -19.33
CA TYR A 148 -2.18 8.23 -19.70
C TYR A 148 -1.89 7.85 -21.16
N LEU A 149 -2.34 6.65 -21.57
CA LEU A 149 -2.20 6.20 -22.96
C LEU A 149 -2.97 7.11 -23.92
N ALA A 150 -4.18 7.53 -23.57
CA ALA A 150 -4.98 8.43 -24.39
C ALA A 150 -4.33 9.83 -24.52
N ALA A 151 -3.74 10.34 -23.44
CA ALA A 151 -3.14 11.67 -23.42
C ALA A 151 -1.74 11.74 -24.04
N PHE A 152 -0.90 10.72 -23.84
CA PHE A 152 0.53 10.76 -24.18
C PHE A 152 0.98 9.72 -25.21
N GLY A 153 0.09 8.79 -25.59
CA GLY A 153 0.33 7.80 -26.63
C GLY A 153 1.21 6.61 -26.23
N ASP A 154 1.43 5.75 -27.20
CA ASP A 154 2.05 4.43 -27.03
C ASP A 154 3.48 4.51 -26.46
N GLU A 155 4.36 5.29 -27.10
CA GLU A 155 5.78 5.39 -26.73
C GLU A 155 6.01 5.92 -25.30
N ALA A 156 5.20 6.89 -24.87
CA ALA A 156 5.27 7.41 -23.51
C ALA A 156 4.82 6.36 -22.48
N THR A 157 3.75 5.63 -22.81
CA THR A 157 3.19 4.59 -21.95
C THR A 157 4.16 3.41 -21.82
N LEU A 158 4.77 2.98 -22.93
CA LEU A 158 5.79 1.93 -22.94
C LEU A 158 6.99 2.28 -22.07
N ARG A 159 7.47 3.52 -22.11
CA ARG A 159 8.56 3.99 -21.24
C ARG A 159 8.25 3.85 -19.75
N ILE A 160 7.01 4.10 -19.32
CA ILE A 160 6.59 3.88 -17.93
C ILE A 160 6.62 2.39 -17.58
N LEU A 161 6.05 1.54 -18.44
CA LEU A 161 5.97 0.10 -18.19
C LEU A 161 7.36 -0.54 -18.15
N ASP A 162 8.25 -0.14 -19.07
CA ASP A 162 9.63 -0.64 -19.12
C ASP A 162 10.49 -0.13 -17.94
N GLY A 163 10.14 1.02 -17.39
CA GLY A 163 10.77 1.60 -16.18
C GLY A 163 10.29 1.00 -14.85
N ALA A 164 9.44 -0.03 -14.86
CA ALA A 164 8.88 -0.61 -13.64
C ALA A 164 9.94 -1.20 -12.70
N THR A 165 9.85 -0.88 -11.42
CA THR A 165 10.84 -1.23 -10.38
C THR A 165 10.32 -2.30 -9.42
N ALA A 166 11.19 -2.95 -8.64
CA ALA A 166 10.74 -3.92 -7.64
C ALA A 166 9.91 -3.21 -6.53
N PRO A 167 8.92 -3.90 -5.92
CA PRO A 167 8.23 -3.37 -4.74
C PRO A 167 9.20 -3.05 -3.63
N GLY A 168 9.01 -1.91 -2.97
CA GLY A 168 9.87 -1.50 -1.87
C GLY A 168 11.30 -1.18 -2.32
N GLY A 169 11.47 -0.07 -3.06
CA GLY A 169 12.77 0.63 -3.06
C GLY A 169 13.28 0.77 -1.61
N PRO A 170 14.61 0.89 -1.40
CA PRO A 170 15.26 0.56 -0.13
C PRO A 170 14.41 1.02 1.05
N CYS A 171 13.99 0.05 1.88
CA CYS A 171 13.32 0.34 3.13
C CYS A 171 14.26 1.26 3.91
N VAL A 172 13.99 2.57 3.89
CA VAL A 172 14.72 3.51 4.73
C VAL A 172 14.31 3.11 6.13
N ASN A 173 15.18 2.38 6.80
CA ASN A 173 15.03 2.19 8.22
C ASN A 173 15.10 3.61 8.81
N PRO A 174 14.04 4.10 9.48
CA PRO A 174 14.06 5.46 10.04
C PRO A 174 15.24 5.66 11.01
N TRP A 175 15.81 4.57 11.54
CA TRP A 175 17.03 4.59 12.35
C TRP A 175 18.30 4.89 11.56
N ASP A 176 18.36 4.60 10.25
CA ASP A 176 19.53 4.91 9.40
C ASP A 176 19.66 6.43 9.14
N ALA A 177 18.57 7.18 9.32
CA ALA A 177 18.54 8.65 9.28
C ALA A 177 18.64 9.29 10.67
N ALA A 178 18.65 8.50 11.74
CA ALA A 178 18.77 9.01 13.09
C ALA A 178 20.20 9.50 13.35
N ARG A 179 20.34 10.73 13.88
CA ARG A 179 21.62 11.30 14.29
C ARG A 179 21.84 11.09 15.78
N ASP A 180 23.10 11.04 16.19
CA ASP A 180 23.45 11.01 17.59
C ASP A 180 23.08 12.34 18.29
N ILE A 181 22.80 12.24 19.59
CA ILE A 181 22.34 13.36 20.40
C ILE A 181 23.36 14.50 20.50
N THR A 182 24.66 14.19 20.38
CA THR A 182 25.73 15.17 20.49
C THR A 182 25.84 16.00 19.21
N SER A 183 25.77 15.37 18.04
CA SER A 183 25.68 16.05 16.74
C SER A 183 24.42 16.92 16.66
N PHE A 184 23.28 16.39 17.11
CA PHE A 184 22.02 17.10 17.17
C PHE A 184 22.12 18.39 17.99
N LEU A 185 22.67 18.34 19.21
CA LEU A 185 22.75 19.49 20.10
C LEU A 185 23.70 20.59 19.61
N ASN A 186 24.66 20.26 18.74
CA ASN A 186 25.66 21.21 18.25
C ASN A 186 25.22 21.98 16.99
N GLU A 187 24.13 21.58 16.34
CA GLU A 187 23.55 22.30 15.20
C GLU A 187 22.42 23.24 15.67
N ARG A 188 22.57 24.54 15.39
CA ARG A 188 21.51 25.54 15.56
C ARG A 188 20.60 25.56 14.34
N ASP A 189 19.30 25.40 14.57
CA ASP A 189 18.29 25.55 13.51
C ASP A 189 18.14 27.02 13.12
N THR A 190 17.89 27.31 11.84
CA THR A 190 17.52 28.66 11.35
C THR A 190 16.06 29.00 11.70
N ASP A 191 15.84 30.27 12.03
CA ASP A 191 14.60 30.80 12.64
C ASP A 191 13.31 30.53 11.85
N MET A 192 12.26 30.12 12.58
CA MET A 192 10.86 30.13 12.15
C MET A 192 9.94 30.41 13.35
N GLU A 193 8.96 31.30 13.15
CA GLU A 193 8.27 32.06 14.19
C GLU A 193 7.06 31.36 14.85
N VAL A 194 6.54 30.23 14.33
CA VAL A 194 5.39 29.52 14.95
C VAL A 194 5.42 28.00 14.65
N LEU A 195 5.19 27.17 15.68
CA LEU A 195 5.17 25.69 15.56
C LEU A 195 3.76 25.12 15.35
N GLU A 196 2.70 25.62 16.02
CA GLU A 196 1.29 25.37 15.67
C GLU A 196 0.32 26.47 16.15
N ARG A 197 -0.61 26.91 15.29
CA ARG A 197 -1.44 28.09 15.53
C ARG A 197 -2.35 27.91 16.76
N ARG A 198 -2.11 28.72 17.80
CA ARG A 198 -2.84 28.84 19.09
C ARG A 198 -2.60 27.75 20.16
N VAL A 199 -1.63 26.84 19.98
CA VAL A 199 -1.32 25.80 21.00
C VAL A 199 0.14 25.78 21.42
N LEU A 200 1.08 26.05 20.49
CA LEU A 200 2.51 26.03 20.78
C LEU A 200 3.18 27.27 20.20
N GLU A 201 3.69 28.12 21.09
CA GLU A 201 4.48 29.31 20.79
C GLU A 201 5.93 29.11 21.25
N ARG A 202 6.90 29.70 20.55
CA ARG A 202 8.31 29.60 20.95
C ARG A 202 8.52 30.28 22.29
N GLU A 203 9.39 29.68 23.12
CA GLU A 203 9.78 30.19 24.44
C GLU A 203 8.62 30.32 25.45
N ALA A 204 7.45 29.77 25.13
CA ALA A 204 6.31 29.69 26.02
C ALA A 204 6.19 28.29 26.65
N VAL A 205 5.67 28.23 27.88
CA VAL A 205 5.29 26.97 28.54
C VAL A 205 3.80 26.77 28.37
N THR A 206 3.41 25.65 27.77
CA THR A 206 2.01 25.24 27.65
C THR A 206 1.72 24.08 28.60
N GLU A 207 0.80 24.29 29.54
CA GLU A 207 0.40 23.28 30.52
C GLU A 207 -1.00 22.72 30.22
N ALA A 208 -1.15 21.40 30.29
CA ALA A 208 -2.44 20.72 30.08
C ALA A 208 -2.88 19.97 31.34
N PHE A 209 -4.05 20.34 31.89
CA PHE A 209 -4.59 19.78 33.13
C PHE A 209 -5.93 19.10 32.93
N SER A 210 -6.14 18.00 33.67
CA SER A 210 -7.40 17.27 33.70
C SER A 210 -7.38 16.15 34.77
N THR A 211 -8.49 15.44 34.98
CA THR A 211 -8.58 14.30 35.91
C THR A 211 -7.77 13.07 35.42
N ARG A 212 -7.55 12.06 36.26
CA ARG A 212 -6.70 10.90 35.92
C ARG A 212 -7.35 10.04 34.81
N GLY A 213 -6.53 9.57 33.86
CA GLY A 213 -6.92 8.55 32.88
C GLY A 213 -7.69 9.05 31.65
N ILE A 214 -7.85 10.36 31.47
CA ILE A 214 -8.65 10.92 30.38
C ILE A 214 -7.85 11.36 29.15
N GLY A 215 -6.61 10.87 28.99
CA GLY A 215 -5.88 11.07 27.73
C GLY A 215 -4.85 12.20 27.68
N LYS A 216 -4.40 12.78 28.81
CA LYS A 216 -3.43 13.90 28.78
C LYS A 216 -2.09 13.51 28.17
N SER A 217 -1.61 12.33 28.55
CA SER A 217 -0.33 11.81 28.06
C SER A 217 -0.44 11.50 26.58
N GLU A 218 -1.56 10.95 26.15
CA GLU A 218 -1.89 10.65 24.76
C GLU A 218 -1.98 11.93 23.93
N TRP A 219 -2.64 12.98 24.44
CA TRP A 219 -2.72 14.29 23.79
C TRP A 219 -1.34 14.95 23.63
N GLY A 220 -0.53 14.98 24.70
CA GLY A 220 0.83 15.52 24.64
C GLY A 220 1.74 14.71 23.71
N THR A 221 1.57 13.39 23.67
CA THR A 221 2.32 12.50 22.78
C THR A 221 1.88 12.69 21.33
N GLU A 222 0.58 12.82 21.06
CA GLU A 222 0.07 13.08 19.72
C GLU A 222 0.61 14.41 19.18
N LEU A 223 0.61 15.46 20.00
CA LEU A 223 1.16 16.76 19.64
C LEU A 223 2.65 16.66 19.34
N ALA A 224 3.43 15.97 20.18
CA ALA A 224 4.84 15.72 19.96
C ALA A 224 5.10 14.95 18.65
N VAL A 225 4.33 13.89 18.40
CA VAL A 225 4.42 13.08 17.17
C VAL A 225 4.05 13.90 15.94
N ARG A 226 3.05 14.78 16.03
CA ARG A 226 2.64 15.64 14.91
C ARG A 226 3.72 16.66 14.57
N GLN A 227 4.33 17.30 15.58
CA GLN A 227 5.46 18.20 15.37
C GLN A 227 6.66 17.45 14.77
N ALA A 228 6.97 16.25 15.26
CA ALA A 228 8.01 15.40 14.68
C ALA A 228 7.71 15.00 13.22
N LYS A 229 6.46 14.64 12.90
CA LYS A 229 6.01 14.34 11.52
C LYS A 229 6.09 15.56 10.60
N ALA A 230 5.95 16.76 11.14
CA ALA A 230 6.14 18.02 10.41
C ALA A 230 7.63 18.40 10.25
N GLY A 231 8.56 17.49 10.60
CA GLY A 231 10.01 17.68 10.44
C GLY A 231 10.66 18.49 11.56
N ARG A 232 9.95 18.77 12.66
CA ARG A 232 10.47 19.55 13.78
C ARG A 232 11.14 18.67 14.82
N ARG A 233 12.13 19.23 15.48
CA ARG A 233 12.89 18.59 16.54
C ARG A 233 12.11 18.67 17.85
N VAL A 234 11.70 17.52 18.40
CA VAL A 234 10.85 17.46 19.60
C VAL A 234 11.51 16.57 20.67
N PRO A 235 11.96 17.14 21.80
CA PRO A 235 12.39 16.33 22.94
C PRO A 235 11.17 15.76 23.68
N TYR A 236 11.13 14.45 23.89
CA TYR A 236 10.07 13.77 24.65
C TYR A 236 10.67 12.95 25.79
N LEU A 237 10.33 13.31 27.03
CA LEU A 237 10.82 12.66 28.24
C LEU A 237 9.82 11.60 28.72
N ASP A 238 9.99 10.36 28.27
CA ASP A 238 9.17 9.23 28.69
C ASP A 238 9.74 8.54 29.94
N ARG A 239 9.15 8.83 31.11
CA ARG A 239 9.54 8.20 32.37
C ARG A 239 9.22 6.70 32.41
N ALA A 240 8.17 6.23 31.73
CA ALA A 240 7.77 4.83 31.79
C ALA A 240 8.73 3.94 30.99
N ALA A 241 9.15 4.40 29.80
CA ALA A 241 10.16 3.72 29.00
C ALA A 241 11.53 3.66 29.71
N GLU A 242 11.92 4.73 30.40
CA GLU A 242 13.18 4.79 31.15
C GLU A 242 13.20 3.81 32.34
N LEU A 243 12.08 3.64 33.05
CA LEU A 243 11.98 2.71 34.18
C LEU A 243 11.97 1.24 33.74
N ALA A 244 11.37 0.93 32.57
CA ALA A 244 11.42 -0.42 31.99
C ALA A 244 12.85 -0.79 31.61
N ARG A 245 13.58 0.12 30.94
CA ARG A 245 14.96 -0.09 30.52
C ARG A 245 15.92 -0.32 31.71
N ARG A 246 15.68 0.35 32.85
CA ARG A 246 16.46 0.14 34.09
C ARG A 246 16.22 -1.23 34.73
N ARG A 247 14.98 -1.72 34.75
CA ARG A 247 14.65 -3.05 35.27
C ARG A 247 15.31 -4.17 34.46
N ASP A 248 15.36 -4.01 33.13
CA ASP A 248 15.98 -4.99 32.25
C ASP A 248 17.50 -5.06 32.48
N LEU A 249 18.15 -3.92 32.70
CA LEU A 249 19.58 -3.83 33.03
C LEU A 249 19.90 -4.44 34.41
N GLU A 250 19.08 -4.21 35.43
CA GLU A 250 19.26 -4.84 36.75
C GLU A 250 19.06 -6.36 36.71
N THR A 251 18.12 -6.83 35.90
CA THR A 251 17.86 -8.27 35.73
C THR A 251 19.01 -8.98 35.01
N ALA A 252 19.64 -8.31 34.04
CA ALA A 252 20.82 -8.82 33.34
C ALA A 252 22.06 -8.86 34.25
N TYR A 253 22.25 -7.85 35.10
CA TYR A 253 23.35 -7.80 36.06
C TYR A 253 23.28 -8.92 37.11
N ASN A 254 22.07 -9.23 37.61
CA ASN A 254 21.84 -10.24 38.65
C ASN A 254 21.85 -11.71 38.15
N ARG A 255 22.09 -11.96 36.85
CA ARG A 255 22.20 -13.31 36.27
C ARG A 255 23.65 -13.73 35.97
N ILE A 256 24.61 -12.89 36.29
CA ILE A 256 26.03 -13.25 36.26
C ILE A 256 26.30 -14.08 37.53
N PRO A 257 26.82 -15.31 37.43
CA PRO A 257 27.04 -16.18 38.59
C PRO A 257 28.06 -15.60 39.58
#